data_AF-A0A8T7M5E4-F1
#
_entry.id   AF-A0A8T7M5E4-F1
#
_cell.length_a   1.000
_cell.length_b   1.000
_cell.length_c   1.000
_cell.angle_alpha   90.00
_cell.angle_beta   90.00
_cell.angle_gamma   90.00
#
_symmetry.space_group_name_H-M   'P 1'
#
loop_
_entity.id
_entity.type
_entity.pdbx_description
1 polymer ?
#
loop_
_entity_poly.entity_id
_entity_poly.type
_entity_poly.pdbx_seq_one_letter_code
_entity_poly.pdbx_strand_id
1 'polypeptide(L)'
;MRLGRKKMPVYRLVVTESASARNGRFIETIGTYNPIGATETVQLNSERAKYWISVGAQPTAAAAGILRRNGVEFKGHPKGEYVAADSK
;
A
#
# COMPACT_ATOMS: atom_id res chain seq x y z
N MET A 1 -6.42 -1.02 -2.23
CA MET A 1 -7.71 -1.40 -2.88
C MET A 1 -7.49 -2.60 -3.81
N ARG A 2 -8.40 -3.59 -3.83
CA ARG A 2 -8.33 -4.72 -4.78
C ARG A 2 -9.24 -4.45 -5.98
N LEU A 3 -8.72 -4.69 -7.16
CA LEU A 3 -9.35 -4.59 -8.46
C LEU A 3 -9.14 -5.90 -9.22
N GLY A 4 -9.70 -5.98 -10.42
CA GLY A 4 -9.52 -7.10 -11.34
C GLY A 4 -10.58 -8.18 -11.19
N ARG A 5 -10.42 -9.24 -11.99
CA ARG A 5 -11.41 -10.32 -12.13
C ARG A 5 -11.07 -11.49 -11.19
N LYS A 6 -11.97 -12.47 -11.10
CA LYS A 6 -11.69 -13.73 -10.40
C LYS A 6 -10.41 -14.36 -10.96
N LYS A 7 -9.50 -14.81 -10.07
CA LYS A 7 -8.15 -15.30 -10.40
C LYS A 7 -7.22 -14.28 -11.09
N MET A 8 -7.65 -13.03 -11.24
CA MET A 8 -6.87 -11.94 -11.81
C MET A 8 -6.86 -10.69 -10.91
N PRO A 9 -6.43 -10.77 -9.63
CA PRO A 9 -6.32 -9.58 -8.77
C PRO A 9 -5.28 -8.56 -9.25
N VAL A 10 -5.68 -7.29 -9.26
CA VAL A 10 -4.79 -6.12 -9.39
C VAL A 10 -4.99 -5.26 -8.15
N TYR A 11 -3.93 -4.69 -7.59
CA TYR A 11 -4.01 -3.89 -6.37
C TYR A 11 -3.61 -2.44 -6.65
N ARG A 12 -4.34 -1.48 -6.07
CA ARG A 12 -3.89 -0.08 -5.99
C ARG A 12 -3.29 0.19 -4.62
N LEU A 13 -2.11 0.82 -4.62
CA LEU A 13 -1.52 1.46 -3.46
C LEU A 13 -2.16 2.83 -3.33
N VAL A 14 -2.93 3.01 -2.27
CA VAL A 14 -3.71 4.22 -2.01
C VAL A 14 -3.41 4.71 -0.60
N VAL A 15 -3.45 6.03 -0.44
CA VAL A 15 -3.42 6.69 0.85
C VAL A 15 -4.86 6.91 1.28
N THR A 16 -5.18 6.47 2.49
CA THR A 16 -6.52 6.60 3.07
C THR A 16 -6.41 6.82 4.57
N GLU A 17 -7.49 7.30 5.18
CA GLU A 17 -7.62 7.40 6.62
C GLU A 17 -7.89 6.02 7.23
N SER A 18 -7.42 5.79 8.45
CA SER A 18 -7.53 4.49 9.12
C SER A 18 -8.96 3.99 9.30
N ALA A 19 -9.92 4.90 9.51
CA ALA A 19 -11.34 4.58 9.70
C ALA A 19 -12.09 4.32 8.39
N SER A 20 -11.47 4.56 7.23
CA SER A 20 -12.14 4.42 5.94
C SER A 20 -12.32 2.94 5.56
N ALA A 21 -13.48 2.61 4.98
CA ALA A 21 -13.73 1.28 4.45
C ALA A 21 -12.67 0.90 3.40
N ARG A 22 -12.26 -0.37 3.40
CA ARG A 22 -11.15 -0.90 2.57
C ARG A 22 -11.24 -0.57 1.07
N ASN A 23 -12.45 -0.49 0.51
CA ASN A 23 -12.71 -0.16 -0.89
C ASN A 23 -13.53 1.15 -1.04
N GLY A 24 -13.55 1.99 0.00
CA GLY A 24 -14.31 3.24 0.02
C GLY A 24 -13.51 4.42 -0.51
N ARG A 25 -13.80 5.61 0.06
CA ARG A 25 -13.09 6.85 -0.23
C ARG A 25 -11.61 6.70 0.13
N PHE A 26 -10.75 7.22 -0.73
CA PHE A 26 -9.32 7.35 -0.49
C PHE A 26 -8.89 8.76 -0.87
N ILE A 27 -7.75 9.20 -0.34
CA ILE A 27 -7.23 10.55 -0.56
C ILE A 27 -6.51 10.61 -1.91
N GLU A 28 -5.58 9.68 -2.13
CA GLU A 28 -4.74 9.66 -3.33
C GLU A 28 -4.33 8.24 -3.70
N THR A 29 -4.18 7.97 -5.00
CA THR A 29 -3.53 6.75 -5.50
C THR A 29 -2.06 7.04 -5.80
N ILE A 30 -1.15 6.38 -5.09
CA ILE A 30 0.30 6.55 -5.25
C ILE A 30 0.93 5.46 -6.12
N GLY A 31 0.19 4.39 -6.44
CA GLY A 31 0.71 3.34 -7.31
C GLY A 31 -0.25 2.18 -7.59
N THR A 32 0.22 1.26 -8.41
CA THR A 32 -0.44 -0.01 -8.74
C THR A 32 0.53 -1.17 -8.57
N TYR A 33 -0.02 -2.32 -8.17
CA TYR A 33 0.70 -3.57 -8.01
C TYR A 33 -0.10 -4.68 -8.66
N ASN A 34 0.50 -5.35 -9.63
CA ASN A 34 -0.05 -6.53 -10.27
C ASN A 34 0.88 -7.72 -9.97
N PRO A 35 0.47 -8.67 -9.12
CA PRO A 35 1.24 -9.88 -8.84
C PRO A 35 1.17 -10.93 -9.95
N ILE A 36 0.40 -10.68 -11.02
CA ILE A 36 0.06 -11.69 -12.02
C ILE A 36 0.88 -11.46 -13.28
N GLY A 37 1.48 -12.56 -13.73
CA GLY A 37 2.34 -12.61 -14.89
C GLY A 37 3.63 -13.35 -14.56
N ALA A 38 4.53 -13.43 -15.53
CA ALA A 38 5.88 -13.96 -15.30
C ALA A 38 6.73 -13.04 -14.40
N THR A 39 6.40 -11.74 -14.37
CA THR A 39 7.08 -10.74 -13.56
C THR A 39 6.06 -9.88 -12.83
N GLU A 40 6.27 -9.68 -11.53
CA GLU A 40 5.46 -8.73 -10.74
C GLU A 40 5.62 -7.33 -11.31
N THR A 41 4.50 -6.67 -11.66
CA THR A 41 4.53 -5.29 -12.16
C THR A 41 4.16 -4.33 -11.03
N VAL A 42 5.07 -3.42 -10.71
CA VAL A 42 4.85 -2.33 -9.76
C VAL A 42 5.01 -1.01 -10.50
N GLN A 43 4.00 -0.15 -10.41
CA GLN A 43 4.12 1.25 -10.80
C GLN A 43 3.91 2.09 -9.55
N LEU A 44 4.95 2.79 -9.10
CA LEU A 44 4.91 3.62 -7.91
C LEU A 44 5.37 5.03 -8.24
N ASN A 45 4.61 6.04 -7.80
CA ASN A 45 5.09 7.40 -7.77
C ASN A 45 5.93 7.60 -6.48
N SER A 46 7.24 7.47 -6.62
CA SER A 46 8.18 7.55 -5.49
C SER A 46 8.19 8.92 -4.81
N GLU A 47 7.94 10.01 -5.55
CA GLU A 47 7.90 11.37 -4.99
C GLU A 47 6.71 11.53 -4.05
N ARG A 48 5.51 11.14 -4.51
CA ARG A 48 4.29 11.18 -3.69
C ARG A 48 4.37 10.22 -2.52
N ALA A 49 4.95 9.03 -2.72
CA ALA A 49 5.16 8.09 -1.62
C ALA A 49 6.05 8.70 -0.52
N LYS A 50 7.18 9.34 -0.87
CA LYS A 50 8.06 10.02 0.09
C LYS A 50 7.35 11.17 0.81
N TYR A 51 6.58 11.98 0.07
CA TYR A 51 5.78 13.05 0.66
C TYR A 51 4.83 12.50 1.74
N TRP A 52 4.03 11.49 1.44
CA TRP A 52 3.07 10.95 2.40
C TRP A 52 3.75 10.32 3.62
N ILE A 53 4.87 9.62 3.44
CA ILE A 53 5.70 9.15 4.54
C ILE A 53 6.20 10.31 5.41
N SER A 54 6.65 11.42 4.81
CA SER A 54 7.12 12.60 5.57
C SER A 54 6.00 13.30 6.36
N VAL A 55 4.76 13.21 5.88
CA VAL A 55 3.56 13.73 6.57
C VAL A 55 3.08 12.77 7.68
N GLY A 56 3.71 11.60 7.81
CA GLY A 56 3.44 10.63 8.88
C GLY A 56 2.57 9.44 8.47
N ALA A 57 2.33 9.24 7.17
CA ALA A 57 1.58 8.08 6.70
C ALA A 57 2.28 6.77 7.12
N GLN A 58 1.50 5.84 7.68
CA GLN A 58 1.99 4.53 8.11
C GLN A 58 1.69 3.49 7.02
N PRO A 59 2.71 2.90 6.37
CA PRO A 59 2.48 1.87 5.37
C PRO A 59 2.06 0.57 6.05
N THR A 60 1.21 -0.22 5.38
CA THR A 60 0.90 -1.60 5.79
C THR A 60 2.02 -2.57 5.40
N ALA A 61 2.09 -3.76 5.99
CA ALA A 61 3.18 -4.72 5.75
C ALA A 61 3.47 -5.02 4.26
N ALA A 62 2.42 -5.20 3.45
CA ALA A 62 2.57 -5.42 2.01
C ALA A 62 3.06 -4.16 1.27
N ALA A 63 2.50 -2.98 1.62
CA ALA A 63 2.92 -1.71 1.04
C ALA A 63 4.39 -1.38 1.42
N ALA A 64 4.78 -1.64 2.66
CA ALA A 64 6.14 -1.50 3.17
C ALA A 64 7.15 -2.31 2.34
N GLY A 65 6.82 -3.56 1.99
CA GLY A 65 7.65 -4.38 1.11
C GLY A 65 7.81 -3.78 -0.29
N ILE A 66 6.73 -3.25 -0.87
CA ILE A 66 6.76 -2.58 -2.17
C ILE A 66 7.58 -1.29 -2.12
N LEU A 67 7.35 -0.44 -1.12
CA LEU A 67 8.07 0.82 -0.93
C LEU A 67 9.58 0.61 -0.78
N ARG A 68 10.01 -0.36 0.04
CA ARG A 68 11.43 -0.68 0.23
C ARG A 68 12.09 -1.18 -1.05
N ARG A 69 11.40 -2.03 -1.83
CA ARG A 69 11.89 -2.49 -3.15
C ARG A 69 12.04 -1.35 -4.16
N ASN A 70 11.31 -0.25 -3.97
CA ASN A 70 11.35 0.94 -4.84
C ASN A 70 12.19 2.09 -4.24
N GLY A 71 13.01 1.83 -3.20
CA GLY A 71 13.92 2.82 -2.63
C GLY A 71 13.25 3.92 -1.81
N VAL A 72 12.03 3.68 -1.31
CA VAL A 72 11.36 4.58 -0.37
C VAL A 72 11.61 4.09 1.06
N GLU A 73 12.42 4.83 1.80
CA GLU A 73 12.72 4.57 3.20
C GLU A 73 11.68 5.23 4.11
N PHE A 74 11.32 4.53 5.20
CA PHE A 74 10.43 5.03 6.24
C PHE A 74 10.85 4.43 7.58
N LYS A 75 10.74 5.22 8.65
CA LYS A 75 11.02 4.78 10.02
C LYS A 75 9.74 4.18 10.60
N GLY A 76 9.67 2.85 10.66
CA GLY A 76 8.56 2.15 11.33
C GLY A 76 7.80 1.19 10.43
N HIS A 77 8.15 -0.08 10.56
CA HIS A 77 7.17 -1.17 10.57
C HIS A 77 7.85 -2.37 11.25
N PRO A 78 7.50 -2.70 12.51
CA PRO A 78 8.05 -3.89 13.14
C PRO A 78 7.63 -5.11 12.31
N LYS A 79 8.62 -5.90 11.90
CA LYS A 79 8.44 -7.15 11.17
C LYS A 79 7.89 -8.18 12.17
N GLY A 80 6.61 -8.09 12.55
CA GLY A 80 6.02 -9.06 13.47
C GLY A 80 4.76 -8.64 14.25
N GLU A 81 4.41 -7.36 14.34
CA GLU A 81 3.26 -6.95 15.14
C GLU A 81 2.07 -6.61 14.24
N TYR A 82 1.22 -7.61 14.00
CA TYR A 82 -0.15 -7.35 13.59
C TYR A 82 -0.87 -6.74 14.78
N VAL A 83 -0.90 -5.41 14.88
CA VAL A 83 -1.97 -4.76 15.62
C VAL A 83 -3.22 -5.04 14.79
N ALA A 84 -3.91 -6.12 15.14
CA ALA A 84 -5.28 -6.34 14.74
C ALA A 84 -6.03 -5.09 15.19
N ALA A 85 -6.24 -4.15 14.27
CA ALA A 85 -7.15 -3.04 14.47
C ALA A 85 -8.54 -3.67 14.64
N ASP A 86 -8.85 -3.87 15.90
CA ASP A 86 -10.14 -4.03 16.56
C ASP A 86 -11.20 -4.78 15.75
N SER A 87 -11.32 -6.06 16.11
CA SER A 87 -12.57 -6.79 15.97
C SER A 87 -13.63 -6.11 16.85
N LYS A 88 -14.66 -5.55 16.23
CA LYS A 88 -15.97 -5.41 16.82
C LYS A 88 -17.04 -5.77 15.79
#